data_AF-A0A6E8W5H9-F1
#
_entry.id   AF-A0A6E8W5H9-F1
#
_cell.length_a   1.000
_cell.length_b   1.000
_cell.length_c   1.000
_cell.angle_alpha   90.00
_cell.angle_beta   90.00
_cell.angle_gamma   90.00
#
_symmetry.space_group_name_H-M   'P 1'
#
loop_
_entity.id
_entity.type
_entity.pdbx_description
1 polymer ?
#
loop_
_entity_poly.entity_id
_entity_poly.type
_entity_poly.pdbx_seq_one_letter_code
_entity_poly.pdbx_strand_id
1 'polypeptide(L)'
;QENRKEEVNNEPIKYFGSQASRWTAQRSREGPKGQDIPWFQPYVVNFSVAVFLIYFCILREENDIDEGLGRSLFEHVPGLEEKQLILSYHYNKENGLPTLDIENRMKELGMNFEAAN
;
A
#
# COMPACT_ATOMS: atom_id res chain seq x y z
N GLN A 1 -28.14 -11.79 -41.42
CA GLN A 1 -27.53 -11.69 -40.08
C GLN A 1 -27.88 -10.33 -39.52
N GLU A 2 -28.67 -10.30 -38.46
CA GLU A 2 -29.21 -9.07 -37.88
C GLU A 2 -28.11 -8.32 -37.11
N ASN A 3 -27.86 -7.08 -37.54
CA ASN A 3 -26.87 -6.17 -37.00
C ASN A 3 -27.40 -5.61 -35.66
N ARG A 4 -27.00 -6.21 -34.53
CA ARG A 4 -27.28 -5.66 -33.20
C ARG A 4 -26.46 -4.37 -33.05
N LYS A 5 -27.12 -3.24 -33.28
CA LYS A 5 -26.63 -1.92 -32.90
C LYS A 5 -26.63 -1.88 -31.36
N GLU A 6 -25.44 -1.98 -30.76
CA GLU A 6 -25.31 -1.75 -29.32
C GLU A 6 -25.61 -0.27 -29.05
N GLU A 7 -26.71 0.01 -28.38
CA GLU A 7 -27.04 1.36 -27.93
C GLU A 7 -25.95 1.81 -26.94
N VAL A 8 -25.23 2.86 -27.32
CA VAL A 8 -24.20 3.47 -26.46
C VAL A 8 -24.91 4.16 -25.30
N ASN A 9 -25.04 3.44 -24.20
CA ASN A 9 -25.59 3.96 -22.96
C ASN A 9 -24.47 4.63 -22.16
N ASN A 10 -24.62 5.94 -21.90
CA ASN A 10 -23.64 6.77 -21.20
C ASN A 10 -23.69 6.63 -19.66
N GLU A 11 -24.48 5.69 -19.13
CA GLU A 11 -24.50 5.45 -17.68
C GLU A 11 -23.24 4.72 -17.19
N PRO A 12 -22.82 4.92 -15.93
CA PRO A 12 -21.69 4.20 -15.37
C PRO A 12 -21.91 2.68 -15.39
N ILE A 13 -20.94 1.94 -15.96
CA ILE A 13 -20.99 0.48 -16.06
C ILE A 13 -20.97 -0.12 -14.65
N LYS A 14 -22.06 -0.81 -14.28
CA LYS A 14 -22.15 -1.49 -12.98
C LYS A 14 -21.26 -2.73 -12.99
N TYR A 15 -20.37 -2.85 -12.00
CA TYR A 15 -19.50 -4.02 -11.89
C TYR A 15 -20.30 -5.30 -11.59
N PHE A 16 -21.17 -5.27 -10.58
CA PHE A 16 -22.00 -6.42 -10.21
C PHE A 16 -22.97 -6.78 -11.33
N GLY A 17 -22.86 -8.01 -11.85
CA GLY A 17 -23.66 -8.49 -12.99
C GLY A 17 -23.03 -8.26 -14.36
N SER A 18 -21.89 -7.54 -14.43
CA SER A 18 -21.12 -7.39 -15.68
C SER A 18 -20.37 -8.67 -16.04
N GLN A 19 -19.93 -8.78 -17.29
CA GLN A 19 -19.00 -9.85 -17.71
C GLN A 19 -17.67 -9.79 -16.96
N ALA A 20 -17.26 -8.60 -16.50
CA ALA A 20 -16.06 -8.43 -15.68
C ALA A 20 -16.19 -9.11 -14.30
N SER A 21 -17.37 -9.05 -13.67
CA SER A 21 -17.61 -9.76 -12.39
C SER A 21 -17.55 -11.28 -12.49
N ARG A 22 -17.76 -11.84 -13.69
CA ARG A 22 -17.63 -13.28 -13.97
C ARG A 22 -16.19 -13.69 -14.30
N TRP A 23 -15.26 -12.74 -14.41
CA TRP A 23 -13.86 -13.01 -14.71
C TRP A 23 -13.12 -13.46 -13.45
N THR A 24 -12.83 -14.76 -13.36
CA THR A 24 -12.10 -15.32 -12.23
C THR A 24 -10.59 -15.04 -12.35
N ALA A 25 -9.91 -14.80 -11.23
CA ALA A 25 -8.45 -14.69 -11.20
C ALA A 25 -7.73 -15.90 -11.83
N GLN A 26 -8.33 -17.09 -11.72
CA GLN A 26 -7.87 -18.30 -12.39
C GLN A 26 -7.79 -18.12 -13.92
N ARG A 27 -8.75 -17.45 -14.56
CA ARG A 27 -8.77 -17.20 -16.01
C ARG A 27 -7.65 -16.24 -16.43
N SER A 28 -7.26 -15.29 -15.58
CA SER A 28 -6.08 -14.44 -15.84
C SER A 28 -4.76 -15.23 -15.75
N ARG A 29 -4.70 -16.24 -14.87
CA ARG A 29 -3.48 -17.03 -14.62
C ARG A 29 -3.26 -18.15 -15.62
N GLU A 30 -4.34 -18.82 -16.05
CA GLU A 30 -4.28 -19.97 -16.96
C GLU A 30 -4.32 -19.56 -18.44
N GLY A 31 -4.68 -18.32 -18.74
CA GLY A 31 -4.88 -17.85 -20.11
C GLY A 31 -6.15 -18.40 -20.76
N PRO A 32 -6.39 -18.08 -22.04
CA PRO A 32 -7.53 -18.61 -22.79
C PRO A 32 -7.47 -20.16 -22.84
N LYS A 33 -8.55 -20.82 -22.45
CA LYS A 33 -8.67 -22.29 -22.58
C LYS A 33 -8.53 -22.68 -24.05
N GLY A 34 -7.54 -23.49 -24.39
CA GLY A 34 -7.29 -23.96 -25.76
C GLY A 34 -5.98 -23.51 -26.40
N GLN A 35 -5.11 -22.78 -25.67
CA GLN A 35 -3.70 -22.66 -26.07
C GLN A 35 -2.91 -23.88 -25.57
N ASP A 36 -2.14 -24.51 -26.46
CA ASP A 36 -1.13 -25.52 -26.13
C ASP A 36 0.03 -24.86 -25.38
N ILE A 37 -0.22 -24.50 -24.12
CA ILE A 37 0.80 -23.98 -23.21
C ILE A 37 1.50 -25.19 -22.58
N PRO A 38 2.83 -25.34 -22.75
CA PRO A 38 3.56 -26.38 -22.08
C PRO A 38 3.43 -26.24 -20.56
N TRP A 39 3.17 -27.35 -19.87
CA TRP A 39 2.94 -27.38 -18.42
C TRP A 39 4.12 -26.81 -17.60
N PHE A 40 5.33 -26.80 -18.16
CA PHE A 40 6.54 -26.28 -17.51
C PHE A 40 6.66 -24.74 -17.57
N GLN A 41 5.91 -24.07 -18.47
CA GLN A 41 5.98 -22.62 -18.67
C GLN A 41 5.79 -21.81 -17.37
N PRO A 42 4.75 -22.02 -16.54
CA PRO A 42 4.60 -21.29 -15.30
C PRO A 42 5.76 -21.53 -14.34
N TYR A 43 6.31 -22.74 -14.28
CA TYR A 43 7.43 -23.06 -13.38
C TYR A 43 8.71 -22.32 -13.77
N VAL A 44 9.03 -22.27 -15.07
CA VAL A 44 10.21 -21.53 -15.57
C VAL A 44 10.08 -20.03 -15.30
N VAL A 45 8.90 -19.45 -15.56
CA VAL A 45 8.65 -18.03 -15.30
C VAL A 45 8.76 -17.74 -13.80
N ASN A 46 8.08 -18.51 -12.96
CA ASN A 46 8.17 -18.32 -11.50
C ASN A 46 9.59 -18.52 -10.98
N PHE A 47 10.33 -19.49 -11.52
CA PHE A 47 11.72 -19.72 -11.15
C PHE A 47 12.61 -18.54 -11.52
N SER A 48 12.49 -18.00 -12.74
CA SER A 48 13.26 -16.82 -13.15
C SER A 48 12.96 -15.60 -12.27
N VAL A 49 11.70 -15.35 -11.95
CA VAL A 49 11.29 -14.25 -11.06
C VAL A 49 11.81 -14.50 -9.65
N ALA A 50 11.72 -15.73 -9.13
CA ALA A 50 12.24 -16.07 -7.82
C ALA A 50 13.75 -15.85 -7.72
N VAL A 51 14.53 -16.23 -8.74
CA VAL A 51 15.98 -15.95 -8.80
C VAL A 51 16.25 -14.46 -8.80
N PHE A 52 15.50 -13.66 -9.58
CA PHE A 52 15.61 -12.21 -9.53
C PHE A 52 15.27 -11.66 -8.14
N LEU A 53 14.19 -12.12 -7.51
CA LEU A 53 13.81 -11.67 -6.17
C LEU A 53 14.85 -12.04 -5.12
N ILE A 54 15.43 -13.25 -5.18
CA ILE A 54 16.51 -13.66 -4.30
C ILE A 54 17.73 -12.73 -4.50
N TYR A 55 18.07 -12.41 -5.75
CA TYR A 55 19.12 -11.45 -6.03
C TYR A 55 18.80 -10.07 -5.44
N PHE A 56 17.65 -9.49 -5.74
CA PHE A 56 17.29 -8.13 -5.32
C PHE A 56 17.02 -7.97 -3.83
N CYS A 57 16.45 -8.98 -3.17
CA CYS A 57 16.05 -8.90 -1.77
C CYS A 57 17.11 -9.42 -0.79
N ILE A 58 18.07 -10.25 -1.24
CA ILE A 58 19.02 -10.91 -0.34
C ILE A 58 20.47 -10.71 -0.77
N LEU A 59 20.81 -10.95 -2.05
CA LEU A 59 22.21 -10.96 -2.49
C LEU A 59 22.73 -9.58 -2.94
N ARG A 60 21.84 -8.66 -3.33
CA ARG A 60 22.20 -7.31 -3.74
C ARG A 60 22.67 -6.55 -2.49
N GLU A 61 23.78 -5.83 -2.63
CA GLU A 61 24.27 -4.89 -1.63
C GLU A 61 23.17 -3.88 -1.25
N GLU A 62 23.11 -3.48 0.03
CA GLU A 62 22.15 -2.47 0.50
C GLU A 62 22.24 -1.22 -0.36
N ASN A 63 21.12 -0.81 -0.93
CA ASN A 63 21.04 0.43 -1.68
C ASN A 63 20.90 1.60 -0.68
N ASP A 64 21.37 2.81 -0.98
CA ASP A 64 21.29 3.97 -0.08
C ASP A 64 19.85 4.25 0.45
N ILE A 65 18.83 3.81 -0.30
CA ILE A 65 17.41 3.87 0.09
C ILE A 65 17.06 2.88 1.20
N ASP A 66 17.66 1.69 1.20
CA ASP A 66 17.51 0.68 2.25
C ASP A 66 18.15 1.18 3.57
N GLU A 67 19.31 1.83 3.50
CA GLU A 67 19.92 2.49 4.67
C GLU A 67 19.03 3.64 5.20
N GLY A 68 18.41 4.38 4.28
CA GLY A 68 17.46 5.45 4.61
C GLY A 68 16.19 4.96 5.31
N LEU A 69 15.72 3.75 5.02
CA LEU A 69 14.57 3.12 5.69
C LEU A 69 14.86 2.67 7.12
N GLY A 70 16.13 2.45 7.47
CA GLY A 70 16.56 2.12 8.84
C GLY A 70 16.60 3.34 9.77
N ARG A 71 16.62 4.57 9.22
CA ARG A 71 16.55 5.80 10.01
C ARG A 71 15.11 6.07 10.43
N SER A 72 14.93 6.61 11.63
CA SER A 72 13.57 6.85 12.14
C SER A 72 12.84 7.83 11.21
N LEU A 73 11.57 7.56 10.86
CA LEU A 73 10.77 8.44 9.99
C LEU A 73 10.71 9.89 10.53
N PHE A 74 10.88 10.04 11.84
CA PHE A 74 10.95 11.31 12.54
C PHE A 74 12.19 12.15 12.15
N GLU A 75 13.30 11.53 11.76
CA GLU A 75 14.50 12.23 11.29
C GLU A 75 14.35 12.77 9.86
N HIS A 76 13.55 12.10 9.01
CA HIS A 76 13.46 12.43 7.58
C HIS A 76 12.40 13.49 7.28
N VAL A 77 11.33 13.55 8.08
CA VAL A 77 10.25 14.53 7.91
C VAL A 77 10.26 15.50 9.09
N PRO A 78 10.87 16.70 8.93
CA PRO A 78 10.87 17.70 9.98
C PRO A 78 9.43 18.07 10.35
N GLY A 79 9.11 17.99 11.64
CA GLY A 79 7.79 18.32 12.20
C GLY A 79 6.77 17.16 12.21
N LEU A 80 7.12 15.96 11.76
CA LEU A 80 6.20 14.81 11.83
C LEU A 80 5.94 14.36 13.27
N GLU A 81 6.99 14.34 14.11
CA GLU A 81 6.88 14.02 15.54
C GLU A 81 5.95 15.01 16.25
N GLU A 82 6.09 16.30 15.96
CA GLU A 82 5.26 17.37 16.53
C GLU A 82 3.78 17.19 16.18
N LYS A 83 3.47 16.93 14.90
CA LYS A 83 2.08 16.74 14.45
C LYS A 83 1.45 15.49 15.06
N GLN A 84 2.21 14.41 15.15
CA GLN A 84 1.73 13.16 15.75
C GLN A 84 1.49 13.33 17.26
N LEU A 85 2.40 14.01 17.97
CA LEU A 85 2.24 14.34 19.39
C LEU A 85 0.98 15.18 19.61
N ILE A 86 0.78 16.25 18.83
CA ILE A 86 -0.43 17.12 18.93
C ILE A 86 -1.70 16.29 18.72
N LEU A 87 -1.75 15.48 17.67
CA LEU A 87 -2.93 14.64 17.39
C LEU A 87 -3.20 13.66 18.52
N SER A 88 -2.16 12.99 19.03
CA SER A 88 -2.27 12.04 20.13
C SER A 88 -2.71 12.71 21.44
N TYR A 89 -2.26 13.94 21.70
CA TYR A 89 -2.66 14.72 22.87
C TYR A 89 -4.14 15.08 22.82
N HIS A 90 -4.63 15.60 21.68
CA HIS A 90 -6.05 15.90 21.50
C HIS A 90 -6.91 14.64 21.65
N TYR A 91 -6.51 13.54 21.01
CA TYR A 91 -7.22 12.26 21.13
C TYR A 91 -7.26 11.75 22.58
N ASN A 92 -6.13 11.76 23.29
CA ASN A 92 -6.09 11.28 24.68
C ASN A 92 -6.91 12.17 25.62
N LYS A 93 -6.86 13.49 25.41
CA LYS A 93 -7.65 14.47 26.19
C LYS A 93 -9.15 14.28 25.98
N GLU A 94 -9.59 14.01 24.75
CA GLU A 94 -10.99 13.72 24.42
C GLU A 94 -11.48 12.38 24.98
N ASN A 95 -10.60 11.38 25.04
CA ASN A 95 -10.95 10.02 25.49
C ASN A 95 -10.63 9.77 26.99
N GLY A 96 -10.16 10.78 27.73
CA GLY A 96 -9.81 10.66 29.15
C GLY A 96 -8.62 9.71 29.41
N LEU A 97 -7.77 9.52 28.41
CA LEU A 97 -6.55 8.72 28.48
C LEU A 97 -5.40 9.56 29.07
N PRO A 98 -4.38 8.92 29.68
CA PRO A 98 -3.25 9.65 30.26
C PRO A 98 -2.48 10.47 29.21
N THR A 99 -2.20 11.74 29.52
CA THR A 99 -1.46 12.68 28.65
C THR A 99 -0.06 13.03 29.16
N LEU A 100 0.30 12.61 30.38
CA LEU A 100 1.53 13.03 31.07
C LEU A 100 2.81 12.78 30.24
N ASP A 101 2.92 11.60 29.65
CA ASP A 101 4.10 11.23 28.85
C ASP A 101 4.20 12.05 27.55
N ILE A 102 3.05 12.37 26.95
CA ILE A 102 2.97 13.18 25.73
C ILE A 102 3.37 14.63 26.04
N GLU A 103 2.90 15.18 27.16
CA GLU A 103 3.24 16.53 27.62
C GLU A 103 4.73 16.67 27.95
N ASN A 104 5.31 15.67 28.62
CA ASN A 104 6.75 15.66 28.92
C ASN A 104 7.58 15.65 27.63
N ARG A 105 7.18 14.82 26.64
CA ARG A 105 7.87 14.78 25.34
C ARG A 105 7.73 16.08 24.55
N MET A 106 6.55 16.70 24.56
CA MET A 106 6.36 18.02 23.93
C MET A 106 7.22 19.11 24.58
N LYS A 107 7.40 19.08 25.91
CA LYS A 107 8.28 20.00 26.65
C LYS A 107 9.75 19.80 26.31
N GLU A 108 10.21 18.55 26.17
CA GLU A 108 11.58 18.25 25.72
C GLU A 108 11.89 18.85 24.35
N LEU A 109 10.90 18.87 23.46
CA LEU A 109 11.00 19.46 22.12
C LEU A 109 10.84 20.99 22.12
N GLY A 110 10.62 21.63 23.28
CA GLY A 110 10.44 23.07 23.40
C GLY A 110 9.10 23.58 22.87
N MET A 111 8.13 22.70 22.62
CA MET A 111 6.79 23.07 22.16
C MET A 111 5.91 23.52 23.31
N ASN A 112 5.17 24.62 23.11
CA ASN A 112 4.17 25.07 24.07
C ASN A 112 2.80 24.48 23.72
N PHE A 113 2.42 23.39 24.39
CA PHE A 113 1.14 22.69 24.21
C PHE A 113 -0.08 23.50 24.65
N GLU A 114 0.12 24.57 25.44
CA GLU A 114 -0.95 25.48 25.86
C GLU A 114 -1.44 26.39 24.72
N ALA A 115 -0.64 26.59 23.67
CA ALA A 115 -1.01 27.41 22.51
C ALA A 115 -1.91 26.70 21.49
N ALA A 116 -2.16 25.39 21.67
CA ALA A 116 -3.01 24.56 20.80
C ALA A 116 -4.45 24.41 21.32
N ASN A 117 -4.86 25.30 22.23
CA ASN A 117 -6.15 25.26 22.92
C ASN A 117 -7.07 26.39 22.45
#